data_AF-A0A1E1KRX1-F1
#
_entry.id   AF-A0A1E1KRX1-F1
#
_cell.length_a   1.000
_cell.length_b   1.000
_cell.length_c   1.000
_cell.angle_alpha   90.00
_cell.angle_beta   90.00
_cell.angle_gamma   90.00
#
_symmetry.space_group_name_H-M   'P 1'
#
loop_
_entity.id
_entity.type
_entity.pdbx_description
1 polymer ?
#
loop_
_entity_poly.entity_id
_entity_poly.type
_entity_poly.pdbx_seq_one_letter_code
_entity_poly.pdbx_strand_id
1 'polypeptide(L)'
;MGDSSASYVRPLNLHPHIEGGNYVETDRSKHTIPSPLPSKPSSSTSGIVPHRPGFNPDLRSLSTTNFYLLTPSGPQGGFHRNAARTVHALHRGGGRYVIIHPDENASRGQYRVESFIVGNDVQNGERLQWVVEGGKFKASFLLPDCEGGREGESGLVD
;
A
#
# COMPACT_ATOMS: atom_id res chain seq x y z
N MET A 1 25.50 11.21 10.25
CA MET A 1 24.08 11.16 10.68
C MET A 1 23.63 9.72 10.52
N GLY A 2 23.39 8.98 11.61
CA GLY A 2 23.21 7.53 11.57
C GLY A 2 21.95 7.11 10.79
N ASP A 3 22.07 6.04 9.99
CA ASP A 3 20.98 5.42 9.24
C ASP A 3 19.88 4.96 10.22
N SER A 4 18.85 5.80 10.39
CA SER A 4 17.78 5.59 11.37
C SER A 4 16.79 4.51 10.95
N SER A 5 16.97 3.88 9.79
CA SER A 5 16.07 2.81 9.31
C SER A 5 16.08 1.57 10.22
N ALA A 6 17.23 1.23 10.80
CA ALA A 6 17.36 0.13 11.77
C ALA A 6 16.61 0.40 13.09
N SER A 7 16.25 1.65 13.38
CA SER A 7 15.65 2.05 14.66
C SER A 7 14.22 1.54 14.86
N TYR A 8 13.48 1.24 13.78
CA TYR A 8 12.10 0.75 13.86
C TYR A 8 11.93 -0.72 13.48
N VAL A 9 12.80 -1.26 12.63
CA VAL A 9 12.68 -2.65 12.15
C VAL A 9 12.71 -3.65 13.30
N ARG A 10 13.73 -3.59 14.17
CA ARG A 10 13.84 -4.54 15.30
C ARG A 10 12.77 -4.29 16.38
N PRO A 11 12.55 -3.06 16.88
CA PRO A 11 11.58 -2.85 17.96
C PRO A 11 10.13 -3.15 17.59
N LEU A 12 9.76 -2.98 16.32
CA LEU A 12 8.41 -3.32 15.83
C LEU A 12 8.33 -4.75 15.26
N ASN A 13 9.41 -5.53 15.32
CA ASN A 13 9.49 -6.88 14.76
C ASN A 13 9.09 -6.96 13.27
N LEU A 14 9.56 -5.98 12.48
CA LEU A 14 9.29 -5.93 11.04
C LEU A 14 10.18 -6.90 10.30
N HIS A 15 9.65 -7.46 9.22
CA HIS A 15 10.37 -8.32 8.29
C HIS A 15 10.14 -7.88 6.84
N PRO A 16 11.00 -8.27 5.88
CA PRO A 16 10.85 -7.89 4.49
C PRO A 16 9.46 -8.24 3.94
N HIS A 17 8.86 -7.30 3.20
CA HIS A 17 7.62 -7.55 2.45
C HIS A 17 7.93 -7.95 1.01
N ILE A 18 7.10 -8.81 0.42
CA ILE A 18 7.30 -9.30 -0.96
C ILE A 18 7.25 -8.18 -2.00
N GLU A 19 6.51 -7.11 -1.71
CA GLU A 19 6.40 -5.93 -2.58
C GLU A 19 7.53 -4.91 -2.33
N GLY A 20 8.44 -5.15 -1.39
CA GLY A 20 9.46 -4.21 -0.94
C GLY A 20 9.09 -3.49 0.36
N GLY A 21 10.09 -2.91 1.01
CA GLY A 21 9.97 -2.40 2.38
C GLY A 21 9.92 -3.51 3.44
N ASN A 22 9.52 -3.14 4.66
CA ASN A 22 9.35 -4.06 5.78
C ASN A 22 7.92 -3.95 6.34
N TYR A 23 7.38 -5.04 6.86
CA TYR A 23 6.04 -5.06 7.44
C TYR A 23 5.94 -6.04 8.62
N VAL A 24 4.85 -5.92 9.38
CA VAL A 24 4.39 -6.97 10.31
C VAL A 24 2.88 -6.86 10.48
N GLU A 25 2.15 -7.97 10.48
CA GLU A 25 0.74 -7.99 10.89
C GLU A 25 0.67 -7.87 12.42
N THR A 26 -0.03 -6.84 12.91
CA THR A 26 -0.14 -6.54 14.34
C THR A 26 -1.46 -7.00 14.94
N ASP A 27 -2.50 -7.09 14.12
CA ASP A 27 -3.81 -7.57 14.53
C ASP A 27 -4.51 -8.31 13.40
N ARG A 28 -5.29 -9.32 13.79
CA ARG A 28 -6.24 -10.02 12.94
C ARG A 28 -7.47 -10.32 13.76
N SER A 29 -8.62 -9.82 13.30
CA SER A 29 -9.87 -10.06 13.97
C SER A 29 -10.16 -11.56 14.10
N LYS A 30 -10.55 -11.97 15.32
CA LYS A 30 -11.04 -13.31 15.62
C LYS A 30 -12.42 -13.58 15.01
N HIS A 31 -13.16 -12.52 14.67
CA HIS A 31 -14.44 -12.66 13.98
C HIS A 31 -14.20 -12.88 12.49
N THR A 32 -14.80 -13.94 11.96
CA THR A 32 -14.82 -14.22 10.53
C THR A 32 -16.17 -13.88 9.93
N ILE A 33 -16.14 -13.45 8.67
CA ILE A 33 -17.32 -13.17 7.86
C ILE A 33 -17.25 -13.98 6.57
N PRO A 34 -18.41 -14.28 5.95
CA PRO A 34 -18.44 -14.69 4.55
C PRO A 34 -17.67 -13.68 3.70
N SER A 35 -16.80 -14.17 2.81
CA SER A 35 -15.99 -13.31 1.95
C SER A 35 -16.90 -12.47 1.05
N PRO A 36 -16.88 -11.13 1.16
CA PRO A 36 -17.63 -10.26 0.25
C PRO A 36 -16.91 -10.06 -1.10
N LEU A 37 -15.75 -10.70 -1.27
CA LEU A 37 -14.86 -10.49 -2.42
C LEU A 37 -15.19 -11.48 -3.55
N PRO A 38 -14.94 -11.12 -4.81
CA PRO A 38 -15.17 -12.00 -5.96
C PRO A 38 -14.40 -13.32 -5.80
N SER A 39 -15.02 -14.43 -6.20
CA SER A 39 -14.41 -15.77 -6.18
C SER A 39 -13.27 -15.90 -7.21
N LYS A 40 -13.28 -15.07 -8.25
CA LYS A 40 -12.22 -15.03 -9.26
C LYS A 40 -11.03 -14.22 -8.72
N PRO A 41 -9.79 -14.73 -8.82
CA PRO A 41 -8.63 -14.00 -8.35
C PRO A 41 -8.51 -12.67 -9.10
N SER A 42 -8.39 -11.59 -8.34
CA SER A 42 -8.14 -10.26 -8.86
C SER A 42 -6.69 -10.07 -9.32
N SER A 43 -5.83 -11.08 -9.29
CA SER A 43 -4.48 -10.99 -9.86
C SER A 43 -4.01 -12.32 -10.40
N SER A 44 -3.21 -12.28 -11.46
CA SER A 44 -2.45 -13.44 -11.95
C SER A 44 -1.48 -14.00 -10.90
N THR A 45 -1.08 -13.17 -9.93
CA THR A 45 -0.20 -13.58 -8.82
C THR A 45 -0.91 -14.33 -7.69
N SER A 46 -2.24 -14.31 -7.64
CA SER A 46 -3.01 -14.96 -6.56
C SER A 46 -2.81 -16.48 -6.51
N GLY A 47 -2.46 -17.11 -7.64
CA GLY A 47 -2.14 -18.54 -7.71
C GLY A 47 -0.68 -18.89 -7.43
N ILE A 48 0.19 -17.88 -7.28
CA ILE A 48 1.64 -18.06 -7.06
C ILE A 48 1.98 -18.01 -5.57
N VAL A 49 1.20 -17.25 -4.79
CA VAL A 49 1.43 -17.10 -3.35
C VAL A 49 0.89 -18.33 -2.60
N PRO A 50 1.72 -19.04 -1.82
CA PRO A 50 1.25 -20.17 -1.03
C PRO A 50 0.11 -19.76 -0.11
N HIS A 51 -0.96 -20.56 -0.12
CA HIS A 51 -2.03 -20.39 0.86
C HIS A 51 -1.54 -20.77 2.25
N ARG A 52 -1.89 -19.94 3.23
CA ARG A 52 -1.67 -20.28 4.64
C ARG A 52 -2.46 -21.56 5.01
N PRO A 53 -1.99 -22.35 5.98
CA PRO A 53 -2.79 -23.43 6.55
C PRO A 53 -4.17 -22.93 7.01
N GLY A 54 -5.23 -23.66 6.68
CA GLY A 54 -6.60 -23.26 6.99
C GLY A 54 -7.15 -22.09 6.14
N PHE A 55 -6.52 -21.76 5.01
CA PHE A 55 -7.10 -20.83 4.04
C PHE A 55 -8.43 -21.38 3.51
N ASN A 56 -9.50 -20.65 3.77
CA ASN A 56 -10.80 -20.85 3.16
C ASN A 56 -11.12 -19.59 2.33
N PRO A 57 -11.25 -19.69 0.99
CA PRO A 57 -11.54 -18.54 0.15
C PRO A 57 -12.91 -17.90 0.46
N ASP A 58 -13.85 -18.67 1.00
CA ASP A 58 -15.21 -18.24 1.32
C ASP A 58 -15.30 -17.47 2.65
N LEU A 59 -14.22 -17.43 3.43
CA LEU A 59 -14.17 -16.73 4.71
C LEU A 59 -13.05 -15.69 4.76
N ARG A 60 -13.30 -14.61 5.48
CA ARG A 60 -12.30 -13.57 5.79
C ARG A 60 -12.38 -13.18 7.25
N SER A 61 -11.24 -12.86 7.85
CA SER A 61 -11.23 -12.11 9.11
C SER A 61 -11.88 -10.75 8.86
N LEU A 62 -12.65 -10.23 9.82
CA LEU A 62 -13.33 -8.95 9.69
C LEU A 62 -12.37 -7.79 9.39
N SER A 63 -11.16 -7.84 9.95
CA SER A 63 -10.09 -6.88 9.72
C SER A 63 -8.72 -7.53 9.93
N THR A 64 -7.71 -6.90 9.35
CA THR A 64 -6.29 -7.11 9.64
C THR A 64 -5.61 -5.76 9.69
N THR A 65 -4.64 -5.59 10.57
CA THR A 65 -3.84 -4.37 10.69
C THR A 65 -2.37 -4.73 10.63
N ASN A 66 -1.57 -3.91 9.95
CA ASN A 66 -0.14 -4.09 9.87
C ASN A 66 0.60 -2.77 10.06
N PHE A 67 1.86 -2.86 10.48
CA PHE A 67 2.83 -1.80 10.21
C PHE A 67 3.47 -2.05 8.85
N TYR A 68 3.76 -0.97 8.14
CA TYR A 68 4.53 -0.97 6.91
C TYR A 68 5.55 0.17 6.95
N LEU A 69 6.80 -0.12 6.59
CA LEU A 69 7.92 0.81 6.67
C LEU A 69 8.78 0.72 5.41
N LEU A 70 8.92 1.85 4.74
CA LEU A 70 9.95 2.05 3.73
C LEU A 70 11.20 2.64 4.39
N THR A 71 12.37 2.23 3.91
CA THR A 71 13.68 2.67 4.39
C THR A 71 14.55 3.10 3.22
N PRO A 72 15.62 3.89 3.39
CA PRO A 72 16.52 4.18 2.28
C PRO A 72 17.10 2.94 1.58
N SER A 73 17.29 1.84 2.32
CA SER A 73 17.74 0.54 1.81
C SER A 73 16.63 -0.29 1.12
N GLY A 74 15.36 0.02 1.39
CA GLY A 74 14.18 -0.56 0.75
C GLY A 74 13.16 0.54 0.50
N PRO A 75 13.42 1.46 -0.44
CA PRO A 75 12.73 2.74 -0.52
C PRO A 75 11.42 2.68 -1.28
N GLN A 76 11.04 1.50 -1.79
CA GLN A 76 9.92 1.33 -2.69
C GLN A 76 9.08 0.12 -2.28
N GLY A 77 7.76 0.31 -2.26
CA GLY A 77 6.74 -0.73 -2.37
C GLY A 77 6.24 -0.77 -3.81
N GLY A 78 6.56 -1.84 -4.53
CA GLY A 78 6.20 -2.07 -5.92
C GLY A 78 4.69 -2.15 -6.13
N PHE A 79 4.27 -2.00 -7.39
CA PHE A 79 2.86 -2.07 -7.75
C PHE A 79 2.24 -3.42 -7.40
N HIS A 80 1.17 -3.35 -6.63
CA HIS A 80 0.36 -4.50 -6.24
C HIS A 80 -1.10 -4.10 -6.14
N ARG A 81 -1.97 -5.10 -5.97
CA ARG A 81 -3.42 -4.92 -5.99
C ARG A 81 -4.09 -5.81 -4.95
N ASN A 82 -4.98 -5.22 -4.17
CA ASN A 82 -5.82 -5.93 -3.21
C ASN A 82 -7.26 -6.03 -3.72
N ALA A 83 -7.94 -7.14 -3.43
CA ALA A 83 -9.36 -7.29 -3.73
C ALA A 83 -10.23 -6.47 -2.77
N ALA A 84 -9.84 -6.39 -1.50
CA ALA A 84 -10.47 -5.52 -0.50
C ALA A 84 -9.85 -4.12 -0.53
N ARG A 85 -10.64 -3.11 -0.18
CA ARG A 85 -10.13 -1.76 0.09
C ARG A 85 -9.14 -1.79 1.25
N THR A 86 -8.14 -0.92 1.21
CA THR A 86 -7.13 -0.76 2.26
C THR A 86 -7.12 0.68 2.77
N VAL A 87 -7.27 0.85 4.07
CA VAL A 87 -7.10 2.15 4.75
C VAL A 87 -5.65 2.26 5.21
N HIS A 88 -5.03 3.41 4.94
CA HIS A 88 -3.66 3.70 5.32
C HIS A 88 -3.65 4.92 6.25
N ALA A 89 -2.76 4.90 7.24
CA ALA A 89 -2.52 6.00 8.14
C ALA A 89 -1.02 6.21 8.31
N LEU A 90 -0.56 7.45 8.14
CA LEU A 90 0.83 7.83 8.35
C LEU A 90 1.09 7.91 9.86
N HIS A 91 2.13 7.21 10.32
CA HIS A 91 2.60 7.34 11.71
C HIS A 91 3.81 8.27 11.81
N ARG A 92 4.79 8.15 10.91
CA ARG A 92 6.02 8.95 10.87
C ARG A 92 6.60 9.01 9.46
N GLY A 93 7.41 10.03 9.22
CA GLY A 93 8.11 10.24 7.94
C GLY A 93 7.18 10.79 6.86
N GLY A 94 7.52 10.50 5.61
CA GLY A 94 6.74 10.88 4.45
C GLY A 94 7.21 10.14 3.19
N GLY A 95 6.47 10.32 2.11
CA GLY A 95 6.76 9.67 0.83
C GLY A 95 5.73 10.02 -0.23
N ARG A 96 5.81 9.36 -1.38
CA ARG A 96 4.83 9.50 -2.46
C ARG A 96 4.05 8.21 -2.63
N TYR A 97 2.76 8.36 -2.83
CA TYR A 97 1.86 7.27 -3.18
C TYR A 97 1.43 7.41 -4.64
N VAL A 98 1.26 6.30 -5.33
CA VAL A 98 0.78 6.24 -6.72
C VAL A 98 -0.30 5.19 -6.83
N ILE A 99 -1.44 5.55 -7.42
CA ILE A 99 -2.60 4.68 -7.63
C ILE A 99 -2.97 4.70 -9.11
N ILE A 100 -3.14 3.53 -9.71
CA ILE A 100 -3.70 3.39 -11.06
C ILE A 100 -5.14 2.88 -10.90
N HIS A 101 -6.07 3.55 -11.58
CA HIS A 101 -7.51 3.26 -11.55
C HIS A 101 -7.94 2.54 -12.83
N PRO A 102 -7.78 1.20 -12.93
CA PRO A 102 -8.00 0.45 -14.18
C PRO A 102 -9.46 0.35 -14.62
N ASP A 103 -10.38 0.56 -13.68
CA ASP A 103 -11.84 0.58 -13.84
C ASP A 103 -12.39 1.96 -14.25
N GLU A 104 -11.56 3.01 -14.19
CA GLU A 104 -11.94 4.37 -14.54
C GLU A 104 -11.33 4.74 -15.90
N ASN A 105 -12.19 5.08 -16.87
CA ASN A 105 -11.81 5.59 -18.20
C ASN A 105 -10.97 4.65 -19.09
N ALA A 106 -11.32 3.36 -19.16
CA ALA A 106 -10.77 2.44 -20.16
C ALA A 106 -11.08 2.82 -21.64
N SER A 107 -11.84 3.89 -21.89
CA SER A 107 -12.08 4.37 -23.25
C SER A 107 -10.77 4.91 -23.83
N ARG A 108 -10.18 4.14 -24.75
CA ARG A 108 -8.92 4.41 -25.50
C ARG A 108 -7.62 3.84 -24.89
N GLY A 109 -7.71 2.91 -23.94
CA GLY A 109 -6.52 2.21 -23.43
C GLY A 109 -5.64 3.02 -22.47
N GLN A 110 -6.10 4.19 -22.03
CA GLN A 110 -5.41 5.01 -21.05
C GLN A 110 -6.01 4.79 -19.66
N TYR A 111 -5.17 4.74 -18.64
CA TYR A 111 -5.63 4.59 -17.25
C TYR A 111 -5.37 5.88 -16.47
N ARG A 112 -6.35 6.26 -15.64
CA ARG A 112 -6.17 7.39 -14.72
C ARG A 112 -5.15 7.01 -13.65
N VAL A 113 -4.13 7.87 -13.49
CA VAL A 113 -3.15 7.77 -12.40
C VAL A 113 -3.38 8.90 -11.40
N GLU A 114 -3.39 8.55 -10.12
CA GLU A 114 -3.41 9.49 -9.02
C GLU A 114 -2.07 9.42 -8.28
N SER A 115 -1.42 10.56 -8.05
CA SER A 115 -0.21 10.66 -7.22
C SER A 115 -0.35 11.77 -6.20
N PHE A 116 0.08 11.51 -4.97
CA PHE A 116 0.07 12.49 -3.89
C PHE A 116 1.17 12.21 -2.87
N ILE A 117 1.50 13.23 -2.09
CA ILE A 117 2.44 13.13 -0.97
C ILE A 117 1.71 12.71 0.30
N VAL A 118 2.31 11.77 1.01
CA VAL A 118 1.92 11.38 2.35
C VAL A 118 2.92 11.98 3.31
N GLY A 119 2.44 12.72 4.30
CA GLY A 119 3.27 13.53 5.16
C GLY A 119 2.44 14.36 6.13
N ASN A 120 3.11 15.17 6.95
CA ASN A 120 2.50 15.91 8.05
C ASN A 120 2.13 17.36 7.69
N ASP A 121 2.57 17.88 6.54
CA ASP A 121 2.28 19.24 6.06
C ASP A 121 0.90 19.31 5.39
N VAL A 122 -0.13 19.11 6.21
CA VAL A 122 -1.54 19.10 5.77
C VAL A 122 -1.94 20.46 5.17
N GLN A 123 -1.32 21.55 5.63
CA GLN A 123 -1.58 22.90 5.08
C GLN A 123 -1.16 23.02 3.61
N ASN A 124 -0.18 22.23 3.17
CA ASN A 124 0.27 22.14 1.79
C ASN A 124 -0.26 20.90 1.04
N GLY A 125 -1.29 20.23 1.60
CA GLY A 125 -2.02 19.15 0.91
C GLY A 125 -1.44 17.75 1.09
N GLU A 126 -0.46 17.55 1.98
CA GLU A 126 0.01 16.21 2.34
C GLU A 126 -1.08 15.42 3.06
N ARG A 127 -1.15 14.10 2.81
CA ARG A 127 -2.19 13.23 3.38
C ARG A 127 -1.66 12.44 4.58
N LEU A 128 -2.33 12.58 5.72
CA LEU A 128 -2.12 11.73 6.90
C LEU A 128 -2.84 10.39 6.79
N GLN A 129 -3.99 10.35 6.11
CA GLN A 129 -4.79 9.14 5.93
C GLN A 129 -5.37 9.10 4.51
N TRP A 130 -5.43 7.91 3.93
CA TRP A 130 -6.03 7.70 2.61
C TRP A 130 -6.53 6.26 2.46
N VAL A 131 -7.45 6.07 1.53
CA VAL A 131 -7.99 4.75 1.21
C VAL A 131 -7.69 4.43 -0.25
N VAL A 132 -7.22 3.21 -0.49
CA VAL A 132 -7.19 2.63 -1.83
C VAL A 132 -8.30 1.61 -1.92
N GLU A 133 -9.26 1.84 -2.82
CA GLU A 133 -10.35 0.89 -3.05
C GLU A 133 -9.85 -0.44 -3.63
N GLY A 134 -10.64 -1.50 -3.46
CA GLY A 134 -10.33 -2.81 -4.01
C GLY A 134 -10.24 -2.74 -5.54
N GLY A 135 -9.33 -3.52 -6.14
CA GLY A 135 -9.19 -3.58 -7.60
C GLY A 135 -8.24 -2.55 -8.23
N LYS A 136 -7.76 -1.57 -7.45
CA LYS A 136 -6.78 -0.56 -7.90
C LYS A 136 -5.35 -1.07 -7.75
N PHE A 137 -4.43 -0.65 -8.63
CA PHE A 137 -3.00 -0.87 -8.41
C PHE A 137 -2.44 0.26 -7.55
N LYS A 138 -1.56 -0.08 -6.60
CA LYS A 138 -0.92 0.91 -5.75
C LYS A 138 0.58 0.63 -5.58
N ALA A 139 1.36 1.69 -5.53
CA ALA A 139 2.78 1.69 -5.22
C ALA A 139 3.12 2.87 -4.31
N SER A 140 4.26 2.78 -3.64
CA SER A 140 4.76 3.87 -2.79
C SER A 140 6.28 3.92 -2.81
N PHE A 141 6.84 5.10 -2.61
CA PHE A 141 8.28 5.26 -2.48
C PHE A 141 8.65 6.44 -1.58
N LEU A 142 9.83 6.36 -0.96
CA LEU A 142 10.40 7.48 -0.22
C LEU A 142 10.74 8.62 -1.17
N LEU A 143 10.39 9.84 -0.77
CA LEU A 143 10.97 11.01 -1.39
C LEU A 143 12.39 11.20 -0.87
N PRO A 144 13.34 11.65 -1.70
CA PRO A 144 14.63 12.10 -1.17
C PRO A 144 14.41 13.27 -0.22
N ASP A 145 15.30 13.44 0.76
CA ASP A 145 15.33 14.63 1.61
C ASP A 145 15.71 15.86 0.75
N CYS A 146 14.73 16.40 0.04
CA CYS A 146 14.86 17.61 -0.76
C CYS A 146 14.02 18.70 -0.09
N GLU A 147 14.66 19.79 0.34
CA GLU A 147 13.94 21.05 0.57
C GLU A 147 13.11 21.38 -0.70
N GLY A 148 11.78 21.35 -0.60
CA GLY A 148 10.90 22.02 -1.57
C GLY A 148 10.37 21.22 -2.77
N GLY A 149 10.11 19.92 -2.65
CA GLY A 149 9.50 19.11 -3.73
C GLY A 149 8.01 19.43 -4.00
N ARG A 150 7.72 20.53 -4.69
CA ARG A 150 6.41 20.78 -5.33
C ARG A 150 6.35 20.05 -6.67
N GLU A 151 5.34 19.18 -6.82
CA GLU A 151 4.46 19.05 -7.99
C GLU A 151 3.61 17.77 -7.85
N GLY A 152 2.31 17.97 -7.62
CA GLY A 152 1.29 16.96 -7.82
C GLY A 152 0.70 17.17 -9.21
N GLU A 153 1.23 16.50 -10.22
CA GLU A 153 0.64 16.45 -11.55
C GLU A 153 -0.11 15.13 -11.73
N SER A 154 -1.40 15.23 -12.08
CA SER A 154 -2.19 14.08 -12.53
C SER A 154 -1.82 13.77 -13.97
N GLY A 155 -1.10 12.67 -14.19
CA GLY A 155 -0.74 12.18 -15.52
C GLY A 155 -1.65 11.04 -16.00
N LEU A 156 -1.75 10.88 -17.32
CA LEU A 156 -2.27 9.67 -17.95
C LEU A 156 -1.08 8.77 -18.31
N VAL A 157 -1.24 7.46 -18.14
CA VAL A 157 -0.28 6.45 -18.63
C VAL A 157 -0.94 5.63 -19.74
N ASP A 158 -0.17 5.36 -20.79
CA ASP A 158 -0.56 4.55 -21.95
C ASP A 158 -0.44 3.03 -21.68
#